data_AF-A0A0J6NGF3-F1
#
_entry.id   AF-A0A0J6NGF3-F1
#
_cell.length_a   1.000
_cell.length_b   1.000
_cell.length_c   1.000
_cell.angle_alpha   90.00
_cell.angle_beta   90.00
_cell.angle_gamma   90.00
#
_symmetry.space_group_name_H-M   'P 1'
#
loop_
_entity.id
_entity.type
_entity.pdbx_description
1 polymer ?
#
loop_
_entity_poly.entity_id
_entity_poly.type
_entity_poly.pdbx_seq_one_letter_code
_entity_poly.pdbx_strand_id
1 'polypeptide(L)'
;MDSHRVTELASGLASRINNLAVASLGADSRALLAQQDELANQTLALIARDLNADTEDFQHAVAALQAATDAAEHAGRQLQRVGDAIKLTAKAISAVAKLLA
;
A
#
# COMPACT_ATOMS: atom_id res chain seq x y z
N MET A 1 8.67 -8.16 -16.30
CA MET A 1 9.61 -7.95 -15.18
C MET A 1 9.13 -6.84 -14.24
N ASP A 2 8.33 -5.88 -14.71
CA ASP A 2 7.96 -4.69 -13.95
C ASP A 2 6.85 -4.92 -12.91
N SER A 3 5.98 -5.91 -13.14
CA SER A 3 4.98 -6.34 -12.14
C SER A 3 5.61 -6.82 -10.84
N HIS A 4 6.84 -7.37 -10.88
CA HIS A 4 7.57 -7.80 -9.69
C HIS A 4 7.81 -6.63 -8.73
N ARG A 5 8.23 -5.47 -9.24
CA ARG A 5 8.54 -4.30 -8.40
C ARG A 5 7.32 -3.80 -7.65
N VAL A 6 6.19 -3.63 -8.35
CA VAL A 6 4.95 -3.14 -7.73
C VAL A 6 4.40 -4.19 -6.75
N THR A 7 4.49 -5.47 -7.09
CA THR A 7 4.09 -6.58 -6.20
C THR A 7 4.90 -6.58 -4.90
N GLU A 8 6.22 -6.40 -4.99
CA GLU A 8 7.10 -6.34 -3.82
C GLU A 8 6.77 -5.14 -2.93
N LEU A 9 6.57 -3.96 -3.53
CA LEU A 9 6.18 -2.74 -2.81
C LEU A 9 4.81 -2.89 -2.14
N ALA A 10 3.81 -3.43 -2.85
CA ALA A 10 2.47 -3.66 -2.30
C ALA A 10 2.49 -4.65 -1.13
N SER A 11 3.25 -5.74 -1.26
CA SER A 11 3.43 -6.74 -0.20
C SER A 11 4.15 -6.14 1.02
N GLY A 12 5.21 -5.36 0.77
CA GLY A 12 5.98 -4.68 1.81
C GLY A 12 5.16 -3.63 2.57
N LEU A 13 4.28 -2.91 1.87
CA LEU A 13 3.34 -1.96 2.47
C LEU A 13 2.29 -2.70 3.31
N ALA A 14 1.68 -3.77 2.79
CA ALA A 14 0.68 -4.55 3.51
C ALA A 14 1.21 -5.07 4.85
N SER A 15 2.45 -5.57 4.88
CA SER A 15 3.13 -6.01 6.12
C SER A 15 3.31 -4.87 7.14
N ARG A 16 3.74 -3.68 6.69
CA ARG A 16 3.91 -2.51 7.57
C ARG A 16 2.59 -2.00 8.12
N ILE A 17 1.56 -1.99 7.27
CA ILE A 17 0.21 -1.57 7.66
C ILE A 17 -0.38 -2.54 8.68
N ASN A 18 -0.16 -3.84 8.53
CA ASN A 18 -0.53 -4.82 9.55
C ASN A 18 0.14 -4.55 10.90
N ASN A 19 1.45 -4.30 10.90
CA ASN A 19 2.19 -3.98 12.12
C ASN A 19 1.64 -2.71 12.79
N LEU A 20 1.32 -1.69 11.98
CA LEU A 20 0.71 -0.46 12.46
C LEU A 20 -0.72 -0.70 12.98
N ALA A 21 -1.49 -1.58 12.36
CA ALA A 21 -2.84 -1.95 12.79
C ALA A 21 -2.84 -2.61 14.17
N VAL A 22 -1.87 -3.51 14.40
CA VAL A 22 -1.65 -4.16 15.70
C VAL A 22 -1.24 -3.15 16.77
N ALA A 23 -0.45 -2.12 16.40
CA ALA A 23 -0.03 -1.07 17.32
C ALA A 23 -1.07 0.05 17.52
N SER A 24 -2.14 0.06 16.71
CA SER A 24 -3.23 1.03 16.76
C SER A 24 -4.47 0.45 17.43
N LEU A 25 -5.45 1.29 17.77
CA LEU A 25 -6.68 0.87 18.44
C LEU A 25 -7.93 1.41 17.74
N GLY A 26 -9.05 0.71 17.94
CA GLY A 26 -10.37 1.19 17.53
C GLY A 26 -10.54 1.35 16.02
N ALA A 27 -10.96 2.54 15.58
CA ALA A 27 -11.28 2.81 14.18
C ALA A 27 -10.05 2.72 13.27
N ASP A 28 -8.91 3.21 13.73
CA ASP A 28 -7.67 3.23 12.94
C ASP A 28 -7.15 1.82 12.65
N SER A 29 -7.14 0.95 13.67
CA SER A 29 -6.76 -0.46 13.51
C SER A 29 -7.63 -1.17 12.46
N ARG A 30 -8.96 -0.97 12.53
CA ARG A 30 -9.91 -1.55 11.56
C ARG A 30 -9.70 -1.02 10.14
N ALA A 31 -9.42 0.27 9.99
CA ALA A 31 -9.15 0.87 8.69
C ALA A 31 -7.86 0.31 8.08
N LEU A 32 -6.80 0.17 8.89
CA LEU A 32 -5.51 -0.39 8.45
C LEU A 32 -5.65 -1.87 8.04
N LEU A 33 -6.40 -2.68 8.79
CA LEU A 33 -6.66 -4.08 8.42
C LEU A 33 -7.42 -4.19 7.09
N ALA A 34 -8.47 -3.37 6.90
CA ALA A 34 -9.19 -3.36 5.62
C ALA A 34 -8.28 -2.96 4.45
N GLN A 35 -7.36 -2.02 4.67
CA GLN A 35 -6.37 -1.62 3.66
C GLN A 35 -5.32 -2.70 3.39
N GLN A 36 -4.91 -3.45 4.41
CA GLN A 36 -4.03 -4.60 4.26
C GLN A 36 -4.69 -5.68 3.39
N ASP A 37 -5.95 -6.03 3.68
CA ASP A 37 -6.69 -7.04 2.92
C ASP A 37 -6.84 -6.64 1.44
N GLU A 38 -7.16 -5.38 1.19
CA GLU A 38 -7.25 -4.85 -0.17
C GLU A 38 -5.90 -4.90 -0.90
N LEU A 39 -4.81 -4.46 -0.26
CA LEU A 39 -3.47 -4.56 -0.84
C LEU A 39 -3.06 -6.00 -1.13
N ALA A 40 -3.43 -6.95 -0.26
CA ALA A 40 -3.14 -8.36 -0.46
C ALA A 40 -3.87 -8.90 -1.70
N ASN A 41 -5.15 -8.58 -1.86
CA ASN A 41 -5.94 -8.97 -3.03
C ASN A 41 -5.36 -8.36 -4.32
N GLN A 42 -5.00 -7.07 -4.28
CA GLN A 42 -4.40 -6.38 -5.42
C GLN A 42 -3.02 -6.93 -5.76
N THR A 43 -2.21 -7.29 -4.77
CA THR A 43 -0.91 -7.94 -4.96
C THR A 43 -1.07 -9.25 -5.72
N LEU A 44 -2.04 -10.09 -5.35
CA LEU A 44 -2.33 -11.33 -6.06
C LEU A 44 -2.74 -11.07 -7.52
N ALA A 45 -3.53 -10.02 -7.78
CA ALA A 45 -3.92 -9.63 -9.12
C ALA A 45 -2.73 -9.09 -9.96
N LEU A 46 -1.82 -8.33 -9.34
CA LEU A 46 -0.61 -7.80 -9.99
C LEU A 46 0.34 -8.91 -10.44
N ILE A 47 0.47 -9.99 -9.67
CA ILE A 47 1.30 -11.16 -10.03
C ILE A 47 0.85 -11.77 -11.35
N ALA A 48 -0.46 -11.79 -11.62
CA ALA A 48 -1.04 -12.34 -12.83
C ALA A 48 -0.99 -11.38 -14.03
N ARG A 49 -0.57 -10.13 -13.85
CA ARG A 49 -0.53 -9.10 -14.90
C ARG A 49 0.87 -8.87 -15.46
N ASP A 50 0.92 -8.64 -16.76
CA ASP A 50 2.09 -8.06 -17.40
C ASP A 50 1.92 -6.54 -17.42
N LEU A 51 2.84 -5.84 -16.77
CA LEU A 51 2.79 -4.39 -16.58
C LEU A 51 3.93 -3.74 -17.35
N ASN A 52 3.67 -2.57 -17.91
CA ASN A 52 4.68 -1.76 -18.58
C ASN A 52 5.19 -0.66 -17.63
N ALA A 53 6.47 -0.73 -17.24
CA ALA A 53 7.09 0.26 -16.35
C ALA A 53 7.11 1.68 -16.91
N ASP A 54 7.05 1.86 -18.22
CA ASP A 54 7.15 3.19 -18.84
C ASP A 54 5.81 3.96 -18.79
N THR A 55 4.74 3.33 -18.33
CA THR A 55 3.44 3.99 -18.19
C THR A 55 3.42 4.95 -17.00
N GLU A 56 2.76 6.10 -17.18
CA GLU A 56 2.59 7.08 -16.11
C GLU A 56 1.86 6.47 -14.90
N ASP A 57 0.86 5.62 -15.15
CA ASP A 57 0.13 4.91 -14.08
C ASP A 57 1.05 4.00 -13.26
N PHE A 58 2.00 3.30 -13.90
CA PHE A 58 2.96 2.46 -13.19
C PHE A 58 3.87 3.29 -12.28
N GLN A 59 4.45 4.37 -12.82
CA GLN A 59 5.31 5.26 -12.06
C GLN A 59 4.54 5.91 -10.90
N HIS A 60 3.28 6.29 -11.14
CA HIS A 60 2.41 6.85 -10.12
C HIS A 60 2.11 5.85 -9.00
N ALA A 61 1.79 4.58 -9.35
CA ALA A 61 1.54 3.53 -8.37
C ALA A 61 2.78 3.24 -7.52
N VAL A 62 3.96 3.15 -8.13
CA VAL A 62 5.23 2.99 -7.42
C VAL A 62 5.46 4.14 -6.44
N ALA A 63 5.30 5.39 -6.89
CA ALA A 63 5.48 6.56 -6.02
C ALA A 63 4.48 6.58 -4.86
N ALA A 64 3.22 6.23 -5.12
CA ALA A 64 2.18 6.17 -4.10
C ALA A 64 2.46 5.07 -3.06
N LEU A 65 2.90 3.88 -3.49
CA LEU A 65 3.30 2.79 -2.61
C LEU A 65 4.52 3.17 -1.74
N GLN A 66 5.51 3.85 -2.33
CA GLN A 66 6.69 4.32 -1.61
C GLN A 66 6.30 5.33 -0.51
N ALA A 67 5.48 6.33 -0.87
CA ALA A 67 5.02 7.34 0.07
C ALA A 67 4.18 6.75 1.21
N ALA A 68 3.32 5.78 0.91
CA ALA A 68 2.56 5.06 1.92
C ALA A 68 3.45 4.22 2.85
N THR A 69 4.50 3.61 2.30
CA THR A 69 5.50 2.83 3.06
C THR A 69 6.22 3.72 4.07
N ASP A 70 6.73 4.86 3.62
CA ASP A 70 7.42 5.83 4.48
C ASP A 70 6.49 6.37 5.57
N ALA A 71 5.23 6.64 5.23
CA ALA A 71 4.24 7.09 6.18
C ALA A 71 3.89 6.04 7.23
N ALA A 72 3.73 4.77 6.82
CA ALA A 72 3.49 3.66 7.74
C ALA A 72 4.68 3.45 8.70
N GLU A 73 5.92 3.56 8.20
CA GLU A 73 7.11 3.49 9.05
C GLU A 73 7.22 4.66 10.03
N HIS A 74 6.90 5.88 9.58
CA HIS A 74 6.85 7.05 10.45
C HIS A 74 5.76 6.93 11.52
N ALA A 75 4.57 6.47 11.15
CA ALA A 75 3.47 6.23 12.09
C ALA A 75 3.81 5.12 13.09
N GLY A 76 4.55 4.09 12.68
CA GLY A 76 5.06 3.05 13.58
C GLY A 76 6.05 3.57 14.61
N ARG A 77 6.81 4.62 14.29
CA ARG A 77 7.70 5.32 15.24
C ARG A 77 6.97 6.33 16.11
N GLN A 78 5.86 6.89 15.63
CA GLN A 78 5.05 7.91 16.30
C GLN A 78 3.56 7.70 15.99
N LEU A 79 2.85 6.98 16.87
CA LEU A 79 1.44 6.58 16.67
C LEU A 79 0.46 7.74 16.41
N GLN A 80 0.85 8.98 16.70
CA GLN A 80 0.05 10.18 16.38
C GLN A 80 -0.14 10.41 14.87
N ARG A 81 0.61 9.71 14.00
CA ARG A 81 0.56 9.88 12.54
C ARG A 81 -0.16 8.75 11.79
N VAL A 82 -0.87 7.87 12.52
CA VAL A 82 -1.61 6.75 11.91
C VAL A 82 -2.61 7.24 10.86
N GLY A 83 -3.27 8.38 11.09
CA GLY A 83 -4.20 8.97 10.11
C GLY A 83 -3.55 9.33 8.77
N ASP A 84 -2.28 9.75 8.76
CA ASP A 84 -1.55 10.05 7.52
C ASP A 84 -1.18 8.77 6.77
N ALA A 85 -0.75 7.73 7.51
CA ALA A 85 -0.51 6.41 6.95
C ALA A 85 -1.78 5.85 6.30
N ILE A 86 -2.93 5.92 6.97
CA ILE A 86 -4.22 5.49 6.40
C ILE A 86 -4.53 6.23 5.10
N LYS A 87 -4.39 7.57 5.08
CA LYS A 87 -4.66 8.37 3.88
C LYS A 87 -3.74 8.01 2.72
N LEU A 88 -2.44 7.85 2.97
CA LEU A 88 -1.48 7.55 1.91
C LEU A 88 -1.62 6.12 1.40
N THR A 89 -1.93 5.16 2.28
CA THR A 89 -2.25 3.79 1.87
C THR A 89 -3.50 3.72 1.01
N ALA A 90 -4.55 4.50 1.33
CA ALA A 90 -5.75 4.57 0.48
C ALA A 90 -5.43 5.10 -0.94
N LYS A 91 -4.53 6.08 -1.04
CA LYS A 91 -4.04 6.58 -2.34
C LYS A 91 -3.24 5.52 -3.08
N ALA A 92 -2.38 4.79 -2.38
CA ALA A 92 -1.60 3.70 -2.97
C ALA A 92 -2.50 2.58 -3.51
N ILE A 93 -3.49 2.15 -2.74
CA ILE A 93 -4.53 1.20 -3.16
C ILE A 93 -5.23 1.69 -4.43
N SER A 94 -5.61 2.96 -4.47
CA SER A 94 -6.29 3.53 -5.65
C SER A 94 -5.39 3.56 -6.88
N ALA A 95 -4.11 3.87 -6.69
CA ALA A 95 -3.13 3.89 -7.79
C ALA A 95 -2.83 2.48 -8.31
N VAL A 96 -2.72 1.49 -7.43
CA VAL A 96 -2.56 0.09 -7.82
C VAL A 96 -3.81 -0.44 -8.55
N ALA A 97 -5.00 -0.09 -8.08
CA ALA A 97 -6.24 -0.48 -8.76
C ALA A 97 -6.29 0.00 -10.22
N LYS A 98 -5.71 1.16 -10.55
CA LYS A 98 -5.62 1.66 -11.93
C LYS A 98 -4.75 0.78 -12.82
N LEU A 99 -3.71 0.13 -12.28
CA LEU A 99 -2.89 -0.84 -13.02
C LEU A 99 -3.66 -2.14 -13.33
N LEU A 100 -4.70 -2.42 -12.56
CA LEU A 100 -5.53 -3.61 -12.66
C LEU A 100 -6.78 -3.40 -13.52
N ALA A 101 -7.13 -2.15 -13.84
CA ALA A 101 -8.16 -1.81 -14.83
C ALA A 101 -7.74 -2.26 -16.23
#